data_AF-A0AAU9LZQ8-F1
#
_entry.id   AF-A0AAU9LZQ8-F1
#
_cell.length_a   1.000
_cell.length_b   1.000
_cell.length_c   1.000
_cell.angle_alpha   90.00
_cell.angle_beta   90.00
_cell.angle_gamma   90.00
#
_symmetry.space_group_name_H-M   'P 1'
#
loop_
_entity.id
_entity.type
_entity.pdbx_description
1 polymer ?
#
loop_
_entity_poly.entity_id
_entity_poly.type
_entity_poly.pdbx_seq_one_letter_code
_entity_poly.pdbx_strand_id
1 'polypeptide(L)'
;MKNRCSSEALLSIILGMSKEQKESVRSMGFGALLKMKITDIPLKLGFYVLQKFDSERMVKDIEGKELKVTAESVHDMLVIPIGGTKLTQLDQWPKDDTSYDEWKQQFKKDSIIRLSAIKNVIVSTTQADFNFKLNFLVLFVNTFCESTSMGRCNLFPLSYISRKIDISNIDWCSYVLDCLVRTKNSYIPASLLDLQLSWCCSMLITSAQKL
;
A
#
# COMPACT_ATOMS: atom_id res chain seq x y z
N MET A 1 13.52 7.18 -16.92
CA MET A 1 13.33 6.92 -15.47
C MET A 1 12.71 5.55 -15.30
N LYS A 2 13.42 4.59 -14.69
CA LYS A 2 12.86 3.27 -14.34
C LYS A 2 11.93 3.43 -13.14
N ASN A 3 10.75 2.83 -13.23
CA ASN A 3 9.76 2.73 -12.16
C ASN A 3 10.40 2.12 -10.90
N ARG A 4 10.38 2.80 -9.76
CA ARG A 4 11.00 2.30 -8.51
C ARG A 4 10.15 1.22 -7.81
N CYS A 5 8.90 1.07 -8.23
CA CYS A 5 8.00 -0.02 -7.86
C CYS A 5 7.42 -0.61 -9.14
N SER A 6 8.28 -1.24 -9.95
CA SER A 6 7.81 -1.89 -11.17
C SER A 6 6.90 -3.07 -10.81
N SER A 7 5.90 -3.28 -11.66
CA SER A 7 5.04 -4.46 -11.71
C SER A 7 5.83 -5.76 -11.55
N GLU A 8 7.01 -5.86 -12.20
CA GLU A 8 7.86 -7.05 -12.12
C GLU A 8 8.44 -7.28 -10.74
N ALA A 9 8.72 -6.22 -9.98
CA ALA A 9 9.25 -6.34 -8.63
C ALA A 9 8.18 -6.78 -7.62
N LEU A 10 6.89 -6.47 -7.83
CA LEU A 10 5.81 -7.02 -7.02
C LEU A 10 5.52 -8.48 -7.41
N LEU A 11 5.50 -8.75 -8.72
CA LEU A 11 5.31 -10.09 -9.25
C LEU A 11 6.40 -11.06 -8.78
N SER A 12 7.66 -10.64 -8.78
CA SER A 12 8.78 -11.47 -8.32
C SER A 12 8.66 -11.85 -6.84
N ILE A 13 8.17 -10.93 -5.99
CA ILE A 13 7.91 -11.21 -4.58
C ILE A 13 6.77 -12.22 -4.45
N ILE A 14 5.65 -12.00 -5.15
CA ILE A 14 4.49 -12.90 -5.10
C ILE A 14 4.87 -14.31 -5.58
N LEU A 15 5.71 -14.41 -6.62
CA LEU A 15 6.23 -15.68 -7.11
C LEU A 15 7.15 -16.34 -6.07
N GLY A 16 8.01 -15.56 -5.40
CA GLY A 16 8.92 -16.02 -4.35
C GLY A 16 8.24 -16.43 -3.03
N MET A 17 7.00 -16.00 -2.78
CA MET A 17 6.28 -16.37 -1.56
C MET A 17 5.96 -17.87 -1.48
N SER A 18 6.18 -18.44 -0.29
CA SER A 18 5.79 -19.81 0.06
C SER A 18 4.26 -19.98 0.04
N LYS A 19 3.78 -21.23 0.08
CA LYS A 19 2.35 -21.53 0.18
C LYS A 19 1.75 -20.92 1.46
N GLU A 20 2.44 -21.07 2.59
CA GLU A 20 2.02 -20.56 3.89
C GLU A 20 1.96 -19.03 3.92
N GLN A 21 2.93 -18.36 3.31
CA GLN A 21 2.94 -16.91 3.15
C GLN A 21 1.75 -16.42 2.32
N LYS A 22 1.43 -17.10 1.22
CA LYS A 22 0.25 -16.81 0.40
C LYS A 22 -1.05 -17.02 1.17
N GLU A 23 -1.16 -18.07 1.98
CA GLU A 23 -2.33 -18.27 2.85
C GLU A 23 -2.42 -17.17 3.93
N SER A 24 -1.29 -16.75 4.50
CA SER A 24 -1.26 -15.65 5.46
C SER A 24 -1.75 -14.33 4.82
N VAL A 25 -1.33 -14.03 3.59
CA VAL A 25 -1.86 -12.89 2.80
C VAL A 25 -3.37 -13.00 2.55
N ARG A 26 -3.89 -14.20 2.25
CA ARG A 26 -5.33 -14.43 2.10
C ARG A 26 -6.08 -14.23 3.42
N SER A 27 -5.53 -14.72 4.53
CA SER A 27 -6.15 -14.59 5.85
C SER A 27 -6.26 -13.15 6.33
N MET A 28 -5.35 -12.28 5.88
CA MET A 28 -5.40 -10.83 6.14
C MET A 28 -6.39 -10.09 5.21
N GLY A 29 -7.03 -10.79 4.27
CA GLY A 29 -7.98 -10.23 3.31
C GLY A 29 -7.36 -9.64 2.03
N PHE A 30 -6.07 -9.86 1.79
CA PHE A 30 -5.36 -9.34 0.61
C PHE A 30 -5.19 -10.39 -0.50
N GLY A 31 -5.99 -11.45 -0.49
CA GLY A 31 -5.85 -12.60 -1.38
C GLY A 31 -5.95 -12.27 -2.88
N ALA A 32 -6.71 -11.24 -3.23
CA ALA A 32 -6.83 -10.78 -4.61
C ALA A 32 -5.53 -10.19 -5.17
N LEU A 33 -4.73 -9.55 -4.32
CA LEU A 33 -3.44 -8.97 -4.71
C LEU A 33 -2.47 -10.04 -5.24
N LEU A 34 -2.57 -11.28 -4.75
CA LEU A 34 -1.76 -12.42 -5.22
C LEU A 34 -2.05 -12.81 -6.67
N LYS A 35 -3.21 -12.42 -7.21
CA LYS A 35 -3.65 -12.72 -8.58
C LYS A 35 -3.50 -11.52 -9.51
N MET A 36 -3.06 -10.37 -9.00
CA MET A 36 -2.93 -9.16 -9.80
C MET A 36 -1.87 -9.34 -10.87
N LYS A 37 -2.31 -9.25 -12.13
CA LYS A 37 -1.45 -9.20 -13.32
C LYS A 37 -1.21 -7.75 -13.72
N ILE A 38 -0.90 -6.87 -12.76
CA ILE A 38 -0.49 -5.51 -13.14
C ILE A 38 0.90 -5.65 -13.75
N THR A 39 0.99 -5.51 -15.07
CA THR A 39 2.25 -5.61 -15.83
C THR A 39 2.85 -4.27 -16.17
N ASP A 40 2.13 -3.16 -15.95
CA ASP A 40 2.64 -1.78 -15.77
C ASP A 40 1.49 -0.79 -15.89
N ILE A 41 1.44 0.20 -14.98
CA ILE A 41 0.60 1.38 -15.15
C ILE A 41 1.49 2.48 -15.74
N PRO A 42 1.19 2.99 -16.94
CA PRO A 42 1.94 4.10 -17.51
C PRO A 42 1.90 5.29 -16.55
N LEU A 43 3.07 5.81 -16.19
CA LEU A 43 3.20 6.94 -15.28
C LEU A 43 2.30 8.13 -15.63
N LYS A 44 2.14 8.40 -16.93
CA LYS A 44 1.28 9.47 -17.45
C LYS A 44 -0.19 9.28 -17.09
N LEU A 45 -0.66 8.03 -17.03
CA LEU A 45 -2.03 7.69 -16.69
C LEU A 45 -2.30 7.95 -15.21
N GLY A 46 -1.31 7.64 -14.37
CA GLY A 46 -1.29 8.02 -12.97
C GLY A 46 -1.37 9.52 -12.69
N PHE A 47 -0.60 10.31 -13.44
CA PHE A 47 -0.68 11.77 -13.36
C PHE A 47 -2.01 12.31 -13.84
N TYR A 48 -2.52 11.81 -14.96
CA TYR A 48 -3.81 12.21 -15.52
C TYR A 48 -4.93 11.98 -14.50
N VAL A 49 -4.92 10.79 -13.91
CA VAL A 49 -5.78 10.40 -12.80
C VAL A 49 -5.75 11.40 -11.64
N LEU A 50 -4.56 11.76 -11.16
CA LEU A 50 -4.41 12.62 -9.98
C LEU A 50 -4.82 14.06 -10.29
N GLN A 51 -4.56 14.54 -11.52
CA GLN A 51 -4.99 15.85 -11.97
C GLN A 51 -6.52 15.96 -12.04
N LYS A 52 -7.19 14.89 -12.50
CA LYS A 52 -8.64 14.82 -12.68
C LYS A 52 -9.43 14.43 -11.42
N PHE A 53 -8.74 14.03 -10.35
CA PHE A 53 -9.36 13.78 -9.06
C PHE A 53 -9.56 15.10 -8.29
N ASP A 54 -10.78 15.32 -7.83
CA ASP A 54 -11.20 16.40 -6.94
C ASP A 54 -11.34 15.82 -5.53
N SER A 55 -10.47 16.23 -4.62
CA SER A 55 -10.42 15.74 -3.23
C SER A 55 -11.49 16.33 -2.33
N GLU A 56 -12.09 17.47 -2.68
CA GLU A 56 -13.18 18.06 -1.90
C GLU A 56 -14.50 17.37 -2.22
N ARG A 57 -14.74 17.12 -3.51
CA ARG A 57 -15.95 16.47 -4.00
C ARG A 57 -15.87 14.94 -3.99
N MET A 58 -14.66 14.39 -3.82
CA MET A 58 -14.37 12.96 -3.91
C MET A 58 -14.85 12.36 -5.25
N VAL A 59 -14.57 13.06 -6.35
CA VAL A 59 -14.93 12.63 -7.70
C VAL A 59 -13.71 12.65 -8.62
N LYS A 60 -13.73 11.80 -9.64
CA LYS A 60 -12.78 11.83 -10.75
C LYS A 60 -13.52 12.11 -12.04
N ASP A 61 -13.08 13.12 -12.77
CA ASP A 61 -13.54 13.37 -14.14
C ASP A 61 -12.89 12.39 -15.11
N ILE A 62 -13.71 11.61 -15.82
CA ILE A 62 -13.31 10.74 -16.92
C ILE A 62 -14.13 11.15 -18.12
N GLU A 63 -13.49 11.84 -19.07
CA GLU A 63 -14.12 12.27 -20.34
C GLU A 63 -15.43 13.07 -20.14
N GLY A 64 -15.48 13.94 -19.12
CA GLY A 64 -16.66 14.75 -18.81
C GLY A 64 -17.70 14.05 -17.95
N LYS A 65 -17.45 12.82 -17.51
CA LYS A 65 -18.29 12.10 -16.54
C LYS A 65 -17.61 12.08 -15.17
N GLU A 66 -18.37 12.46 -14.14
CA GLU A 66 -17.90 12.41 -12.77
C GLU A 66 -18.13 11.02 -12.18
N LEU A 67 -17.05 10.33 -11.83
CA LEU A 67 -17.07 9.08 -11.10
C LEU A 67 -16.81 9.35 -9.62
N LYS A 68 -17.72 8.94 -8.74
CA LYS A 68 -17.51 9.05 -7.30
C LYS A 68 -16.43 8.07 -6.84
N VAL A 69 -15.50 8.57 -6.02
CA VAL A 69 -14.43 7.79 -5.42
C VAL A 69 -14.79 7.53 -3.96
N THR A 70 -15.11 6.28 -3.63
CA THR A 70 -15.52 5.82 -2.29
C THR A 70 -14.73 4.59 -1.85
N ALA A 71 -14.86 4.20 -0.58
CA ALA A 71 -14.16 3.03 -0.05
C ALA A 71 -14.60 1.75 -0.80
N GLU A 72 -15.87 1.67 -1.17
CA GLU A 72 -16.43 0.60 -2.00
C GLU A 72 -15.78 0.59 -3.39
N SER A 73 -15.58 1.75 -4.02
CA SER A 73 -14.91 1.80 -5.33
C SER A 73 -13.45 1.31 -5.25
N VAL A 74 -12.76 1.53 -4.12
CA VAL A 74 -11.42 0.99 -3.87
C VAL A 74 -11.47 -0.53 -3.67
N HIS A 75 -12.47 -1.01 -2.93
CA HIS A 75 -12.71 -2.43 -2.74
C HIS A 75 -12.99 -3.15 -4.06
N ASP A 76 -13.87 -2.59 -4.90
CA ASP A 76 -14.20 -3.17 -6.20
C ASP A 76 -12.96 -3.30 -7.08
N MET A 77 -12.00 -2.38 -6.91
CA MET A 77 -10.80 -2.34 -7.73
C MET A 77 -9.66 -3.24 -7.22
N LEU A 78 -9.37 -3.21 -5.92
CA LEU A 78 -8.25 -3.95 -5.32
C LEU A 78 -8.66 -5.22 -4.60
N VAL A 79 -9.94 -5.35 -4.26
CA VAL A 79 -10.54 -6.43 -3.47
C VAL A 79 -9.74 -6.65 -2.17
N ILE A 80 -9.55 -5.54 -1.45
CA ILE A 80 -8.91 -5.46 -0.12
C ILE A 80 -9.97 -5.15 0.94
N PRO A 81 -9.71 -5.34 2.24
CA PRO A 81 -10.76 -5.20 3.23
C PRO A 81 -11.30 -3.77 3.35
N ILE A 82 -12.63 -3.63 3.33
CA ILE A 82 -13.34 -2.43 3.82
C ILE A 82 -13.39 -2.42 5.35
N GLY A 83 -13.34 -3.60 5.99
CA GLY A 83 -13.29 -3.72 7.45
C GLY A 83 -14.48 -3.07 8.17
N GLY A 84 -14.32 -2.90 9.47
CA GLY A 84 -15.24 -2.15 10.34
C GLY A 84 -14.54 -1.21 11.31
N THR A 85 -13.21 -1.14 11.26
CA THR A 85 -12.40 -0.34 12.18
C THR A 85 -11.34 0.43 11.42
N LYS A 86 -11.32 1.75 11.59
CA LYS A 86 -10.25 2.58 11.03
C LYS A 86 -8.96 2.35 11.80
N LEU A 87 -7.83 2.39 11.10
CA LEU A 87 -6.51 2.26 11.69
C LEU A 87 -6.27 3.24 12.87
N THR A 88 -6.77 4.48 12.76
CA THR A 88 -6.65 5.52 13.79
C THR A 88 -7.56 5.32 15.01
N GLN A 89 -8.50 4.37 14.94
CA GLN A 89 -9.34 3.97 16.08
C GLN A 89 -8.73 2.83 16.89
N LEU A 90 -7.67 2.19 16.36
CA LEU A 90 -6.94 1.16 17.08
C LEU A 90 -6.03 1.80 18.13
N ASP A 91 -5.86 1.10 19.24
CA ASP A 91 -4.84 1.46 20.22
C ASP A 91 -3.46 1.26 19.62
N GLN A 92 -2.54 2.16 19.98
CA GLN A 92 -1.12 1.92 19.74
C GLN A 92 -0.67 0.70 20.54
N TRP A 93 0.52 0.22 20.19
CA TRP A 93 1.10 -0.93 20.86
C TRP A 93 1.18 -0.74 22.38
N PRO A 94 0.86 -1.80 23.15
CA PRO A 94 1.14 -1.79 24.59
C PRO A 94 2.60 -1.45 24.86
N LYS A 95 2.88 -0.71 25.94
CA LYS A 95 4.24 -0.26 26.27
C LYS A 95 5.23 -1.41 26.48
N ASP A 96 4.73 -2.59 26.83
CA ASP A 96 5.46 -3.83 27.07
C ASP A 96 5.54 -4.76 25.84
N ASP A 97 4.93 -4.39 24.71
CA ASP A 97 4.96 -5.21 23.49
C ASP A 97 6.28 -5.00 22.72
N THR A 98 7.10 -6.06 22.68
CA THR A 98 8.43 -6.07 22.03
C THR A 98 8.38 -6.36 20.54
N SER A 99 7.21 -6.66 19.96
CA SER A 99 7.14 -7.18 18.59
C SER A 99 7.61 -6.19 17.52
N TYR A 100 7.62 -4.87 17.79
CA TYR A 100 8.05 -3.85 16.82
C TYR A 100 9.56 -3.79 16.82
N ASP A 101 10.17 -3.87 18.00
CA ASP A 101 11.61 -4.00 18.13
C ASP A 101 12.10 -5.31 17.51
N GLU A 102 11.42 -6.44 17.78
CA GLU A 102 11.68 -7.72 17.12
C GLU A 102 11.58 -7.63 15.60
N TRP A 103 10.51 -7.02 15.08
CA TRP A 103 10.34 -6.81 13.65
C TRP A 103 11.48 -5.96 13.08
N LYS A 104 11.84 -4.86 13.75
CA LYS A 104 12.91 -3.95 13.35
C LYS A 104 14.29 -4.62 13.37
N GLN A 105 14.48 -5.66 14.18
CA GLN A 105 15.74 -6.43 14.21
C GLN A 105 16.04 -7.15 12.88
N GLN A 106 15.06 -7.33 11.99
CA GLN A 106 15.33 -7.84 10.64
C GLN A 106 16.19 -6.89 9.79
N PHE A 107 16.25 -5.61 10.17
CA PHE A 107 16.88 -4.52 9.41
C PHE A 107 18.00 -3.81 10.19
N LYS A 108 18.63 -4.46 11.19
CA LYS A 108 19.68 -3.82 12.05
C LYS A 108 20.82 -3.17 11.28
N LYS A 109 21.13 -3.69 10.08
CA LYS A 109 22.22 -3.19 9.23
C LYS A 109 21.81 -1.96 8.42
N ASP A 110 20.53 -1.62 8.41
CA ASP A 110 19.96 -0.53 7.63
C ASP A 110 19.73 0.71 8.51
N SER A 111 20.47 1.79 8.24
CA SER A 111 20.20 3.09 8.86
C SER A 111 18.84 3.67 8.45
N ILE A 112 18.31 3.23 7.30
CA ILE A 112 17.00 3.60 6.76
C ILE A 112 16.38 2.35 6.16
N ILE A 113 15.19 1.96 6.66
CA ILE A 113 14.41 0.86 6.09
C ILE A 113 13.88 1.29 4.72
N ARG A 114 14.40 0.66 3.67
CA ARG A 114 14.00 0.86 2.27
C ARG A 114 13.15 -0.29 1.80
N LEU A 115 12.30 -0.04 0.81
CA LEU A 115 11.43 -1.06 0.26
C LEU A 115 12.22 -2.26 -0.29
N SER A 116 13.41 -2.06 -0.85
CA SER A 116 14.29 -3.15 -1.31
C SER A 116 14.70 -4.10 -0.18
N ALA A 117 14.95 -3.59 1.03
CA ALA A 117 15.28 -4.42 2.19
C ALA A 117 14.08 -5.27 2.61
N ILE A 118 12.87 -4.68 2.65
CA ILE A 118 11.61 -5.41 2.91
C ILE A 118 11.43 -6.55 1.89
N LYS A 119 11.59 -6.23 0.60
CA LYS A 119 11.47 -7.22 -0.49
C LYS A 119 12.44 -8.38 -0.30
N ASN A 120 13.72 -8.09 -0.02
CA ASN A 120 14.75 -9.09 0.21
C ASN A 120 14.44 -10.01 1.40
N VAL A 121 13.90 -9.46 2.49
CA VAL A 121 13.51 -10.26 3.65
C VAL A 121 12.35 -11.18 3.31
N ILE A 122 11.30 -10.69 2.63
CA ILE A 122 10.14 -11.51 2.23
C ILE A 122 10.57 -12.70 1.36
N VAL A 123 11.44 -12.48 0.36
CA VAL A 123 11.86 -13.54 -0.56
C VAL A 123 12.89 -14.52 0.01
N SER A 124 13.59 -14.14 1.09
CA SER A 124 14.62 -14.98 1.72
C SER A 124 14.11 -15.82 2.88
N THR A 125 12.87 -15.59 3.33
CA THR A 125 12.20 -16.39 4.36
C THR A 125 10.99 -17.13 3.78
N THR A 126 10.70 -18.30 4.32
CA THR A 126 9.46 -19.04 4.03
C THR A 126 8.43 -18.91 5.14
N GLN A 127 8.83 -18.35 6.30
CA GLN A 127 7.97 -18.18 7.47
C GLN A 127 6.82 -17.22 7.17
N ALA A 128 5.64 -17.55 7.68
CA ALA A 128 4.41 -16.76 7.55
C ALA A 128 3.96 -16.17 8.92
N ASP A 129 4.93 -15.91 9.79
CA ASP A 129 4.75 -15.41 11.15
C ASP A 129 4.29 -13.95 11.19
N PHE A 130 4.24 -13.38 12.40
CA PHE A 130 3.83 -11.99 12.57
C PHE A 130 4.80 -11.01 11.88
N ASN A 131 6.10 -11.29 11.86
CA ASN A 131 7.08 -10.47 11.15
C ASN A 131 6.83 -10.45 9.65
N PHE A 132 6.49 -11.60 9.05
CA PHE A 132 6.06 -11.67 7.67
C PHE A 132 4.82 -10.81 7.41
N LYS A 133 3.80 -10.86 8.29
CA LYS A 133 2.59 -10.02 8.16
C LYS A 133 2.95 -8.54 8.14
N LEU A 134 3.78 -8.07 9.07
CA LEU A 134 4.25 -6.68 9.11
C LEU A 134 5.07 -6.32 7.85
N ASN A 135 5.97 -7.19 7.39
CA ASN A 135 6.73 -6.99 6.15
C ASN A 135 5.81 -6.83 4.94
N PHE A 136 4.78 -7.69 4.83
CA PHE A 136 3.79 -7.60 3.76
C PHE A 136 2.98 -6.30 3.83
N LEU A 137 2.57 -5.86 5.03
CA LEU A 137 1.85 -4.60 5.19
C LEU A 137 2.70 -3.39 4.80
N VAL A 138 3.99 -3.37 5.17
CA VAL A 138 4.90 -2.31 4.71
C VAL A 138 5.02 -2.31 3.20
N LEU A 139 5.15 -3.49 2.57
CA LEU A 139 5.15 -3.62 1.12
C LEU A 139 3.85 -3.05 0.52
N PHE A 140 2.69 -3.45 1.03
CA PHE A 140 1.39 -2.98 0.57
C PHE A 140 1.26 -1.46 0.68
N VAL A 141 1.52 -0.88 1.86
CA VAL A 141 1.39 0.57 2.11
C VAL A 141 2.28 1.38 1.18
N ASN A 142 3.53 0.95 1.01
CA ASN A 142 4.53 1.66 0.20
C ASN A 142 4.43 1.38 -1.30
N THR A 143 3.57 0.45 -1.70
CA THR A 143 3.31 0.14 -3.11
C THR A 143 1.97 0.73 -3.57
N PHE A 144 0.93 0.66 -2.74
CA PHE A 144 -0.43 1.02 -3.12
C PHE A 144 -0.97 2.28 -2.46
N CYS A 145 -0.43 2.73 -1.33
CA CYS A 145 -1.00 3.84 -0.57
C CYS A 145 -0.13 5.10 -0.70
N GLU A 146 0.90 5.20 0.13
CA GLU A 146 1.81 6.35 0.17
C GLU A 146 3.21 5.88 0.63
N SER A 147 4.25 6.48 0.06
CA SER A 147 5.64 6.27 0.47
C SER A 147 6.24 7.57 0.99
N THR A 148 7.23 7.49 1.88
CA THR A 148 7.91 8.71 2.35
C THR A 148 8.99 9.19 1.38
N SER A 149 9.39 10.46 1.49
CA SER A 149 10.44 11.04 0.66
C SER A 149 11.79 10.31 0.84
N MET A 150 12.66 10.42 -0.16
CA MET A 150 14.03 9.87 -0.14
C MET A 150 14.11 8.33 -0.06
N GLY A 151 13.02 7.62 -0.38
CA GLY A 151 12.99 6.15 -0.45
C GLY A 151 12.91 5.44 0.91
N ARG A 152 12.62 6.16 1.99
CA ARG A 152 12.30 5.58 3.29
C ARG A 152 10.88 4.97 3.25
N CYS A 153 10.69 3.81 3.87
CA CYS A 153 9.36 3.22 3.99
C CYS A 153 8.48 4.03 4.94
N ASN A 154 7.22 4.25 4.56
CA ASN A 154 6.16 4.63 5.47
C ASN A 154 5.86 3.42 6.38
N LEU A 155 6.03 3.62 7.69
CA LEU A 155 5.78 2.60 8.72
C LEU A 155 4.62 2.98 9.63
N PHE A 156 3.93 4.10 9.37
CA PHE A 156 2.88 4.63 10.23
C PHE A 156 1.81 3.58 10.59
N PRO A 157 1.31 2.73 9.67
CA PRO A 157 0.32 1.73 10.05
C PRO A 157 0.79 0.68 11.03
N LEU A 158 2.09 0.41 11.09
CA LEU A 158 2.60 -0.64 11.98
C LEU A 158 2.41 -0.28 13.46
N SER A 159 2.40 1.00 13.83
CA SER A 159 2.27 1.42 15.24
C SER A 159 0.91 1.12 15.87
N TYR A 160 -0.04 0.60 15.10
CA TYR A 160 -1.40 0.25 15.55
C TYR A 160 -1.70 -1.25 15.42
N ILE A 161 -0.83 -2.01 14.76
CA ILE A 161 -1.08 -3.42 14.42
C ILE A 161 -0.24 -4.29 15.34
N SER A 162 -0.80 -4.67 16.50
CA SER A 162 -0.23 -5.67 17.39
C SER A 162 -0.66 -7.09 17.00
N ARG A 163 -0.10 -8.12 17.65
CA ARG A 163 -0.44 -9.54 17.35
C ARG A 163 -1.91 -9.89 17.58
N LYS A 164 -2.61 -9.11 18.42
CA LYS A 164 -4.02 -9.33 18.78
C LYS A 164 -4.99 -8.72 17.76
N ILE A 165 -4.51 -7.84 16.89
CA ILE A 165 -5.34 -7.15 15.92
C ILE A 165 -5.69 -8.09 14.78
N ASP A 166 -6.99 -8.19 14.48
CA ASP A 166 -7.45 -8.79 13.24
C ASP A 166 -7.23 -7.80 12.08
N ILE A 167 -6.15 -8.04 11.34
CA ILE A 167 -5.75 -7.23 10.19
C ILE A 167 -6.85 -7.20 9.11
N SER A 168 -7.67 -8.26 9.00
CA SER A 168 -8.73 -8.34 8.00
C SER A 168 -9.95 -7.46 8.32
N ASN A 169 -10.10 -7.06 9.59
CA ASN A 169 -11.18 -6.17 10.03
C ASN A 169 -10.82 -4.67 9.92
N ILE A 170 -9.58 -4.35 9.55
CA ILE A 170 -9.14 -2.97 9.34
C ILE A 170 -9.72 -2.42 8.03
N ASP A 171 -10.20 -1.19 8.06
CA ASP A 171 -10.65 -0.46 6.88
C ASP A 171 -9.48 0.06 6.04
N TRP A 172 -8.88 -0.85 5.28
CA TRP A 172 -7.79 -0.56 4.35
C TRP A 172 -8.25 0.28 3.17
N CYS A 173 -9.52 0.22 2.79
CA CYS A 173 -10.10 1.00 1.69
C CYS A 173 -10.14 2.49 2.04
N SER A 174 -10.65 2.85 3.22
CA SER A 174 -10.60 4.24 3.70
C SER A 174 -9.17 4.70 3.94
N TYR A 175 -8.28 3.84 4.46
CA TYR A 175 -6.87 4.20 4.63
C TYR A 175 -6.22 4.58 3.30
N VAL A 176 -6.48 3.80 2.25
CA VAL A 176 -6.07 4.07 0.88
C VAL A 176 -6.60 5.43 0.37
N LEU A 177 -7.87 5.73 0.61
CA LEU A 177 -8.46 7.01 0.22
C LEU A 177 -7.85 8.19 0.95
N ASP A 178 -7.63 8.05 2.26
CA ASP A 178 -7.00 9.09 3.06
C ASP A 178 -5.59 9.39 2.54
N CYS A 179 -4.84 8.37 2.12
CA CYS A 179 -3.54 8.54 1.45
C CYS A 179 -3.66 9.27 0.11
N LEU A 180 -4.67 8.95 -0.69
CA LEU A 180 -4.95 9.64 -1.96
C LEU A 180 -5.26 11.12 -1.76
N VAL A 181 -6.12 11.45 -0.79
CA VAL A 181 -6.49 12.84 -0.47
C VAL A 181 -5.27 13.61 0.03
N ARG A 182 -4.47 13.05 0.96
CA ARG A 182 -3.22 13.68 1.42
C ARG A 182 -2.25 13.95 0.27
N THR A 183 -2.10 12.97 -0.64
CA THR A 183 -1.22 13.09 -1.80
C THR A 183 -1.71 14.18 -2.76
N LYS A 184 -3.01 14.24 -3.04
CA LYS A 184 -3.62 15.28 -3.87
C LYS A 184 -3.41 16.68 -3.27
N ASN A 185 -3.62 16.83 -1.97
CA ASN A 185 -3.50 18.12 -1.29
C ASN A 185 -2.04 18.60 -1.16
N SER A 186 -1.08 17.68 -1.18
CA SER A 186 0.36 17.99 -1.17
C SER A 186 0.94 18.15 -2.58
N TYR A 187 0.17 17.89 -3.64
CA TYR A 187 0.66 17.92 -5.02
C TYR A 187 0.81 19.35 -5.53
N ILE A 188 2.03 19.73 -5.89
CA ILE A 188 2.35 21.01 -6.53
C ILE A 188 2.65 20.78 -8.02
N PRO A 189 1.81 21.27 -8.96
CA PRO A 189 1.93 20.97 -10.39
C PRO A 189 3.26 21.33 -11.07
N ALA A 190 4.05 22.25 -10.50
CA ALA A 190 5.26 22.81 -11.10
C ALA A 190 6.59 22.15 -10.66
N SER A 191 6.54 21.16 -9.77
CA SER A 191 7.70 20.53 -9.13
C SER A 191 7.93 19.13 -9.69
N LEU A 192 8.88 18.96 -10.61
CA LEU A 192 9.34 17.63 -11.08
C LEU A 192 10.08 16.83 -9.97
N LEU A 193 10.25 17.40 -8.78
CA LEU A 193 10.96 16.75 -7.66
C LEU A 193 10.02 15.90 -6.78
N ASP A 194 8.70 16.12 -6.82
CA ASP A 194 7.71 15.37 -6.03
C ASP A 194 7.16 14.12 -6.74
N LEU A 195 7.81 13.72 -7.83
CA LEU A 195 7.48 12.54 -8.65
C LEU A 195 7.51 11.21 -7.87
N GLN A 196 7.81 11.15 -6.57
CA GLN A 196 7.77 9.91 -5.78
C GLN A 196 6.43 9.68 -5.05
N LEU A 197 5.72 10.74 -4.66
CA LEU A 197 4.45 10.64 -3.94
C LEU A 197 3.28 10.25 -4.88
N SER A 198 3.40 10.60 -6.16
CA SER A 198 2.36 10.43 -7.18
C SER A 198 2.11 8.96 -7.62
N TRP A 199 3.12 8.08 -7.58
CA TRP A 199 3.04 6.78 -8.27
C TRP A 199 2.18 5.73 -7.55
N CYS A 200 2.12 5.74 -6.22
CA CYS A 200 1.34 4.74 -5.46
C CYS A 200 -0.17 5.03 -5.57
N CYS A 201 -0.56 6.29 -5.44
CA CYS A 201 -1.93 6.77 -5.67
C CYS A 201 -2.38 6.60 -7.13
N SER A 202 -1.46 6.71 -8.09
CA SER A 202 -1.72 6.42 -9.50
C SER A 202 -2.18 4.98 -9.77
N MET A 203 -1.71 4.01 -8.97
CA MET A 203 -2.14 2.62 -9.10
C MET A 203 -3.62 2.42 -8.74
N LEU A 204 -4.13 3.21 -7.80
CA LEU A 204 -5.47 3.09 -7.22
C LEU A 204 -6.62 3.55 -8.10
N ILE A 205 -6.34 4.23 -9.21
CA ILE A 205 -7.40 4.84 -10.02
C ILE A 205 -7.28 4.51 -11.51
N THR A 206 -6.31 3.67 -11.85
CA THR A 206 -6.05 3.25 -13.23
C THR A 206 -6.68 1.90 -13.57
N SER A 207 -6.97 1.04 -12.59
CA SER A 207 -7.73 -0.22 -12.86
C SER A 207 -9.22 0.01 -13.17
N ALA A 208 -9.69 1.26 -13.11
CA ALA A 208 -11.04 1.66 -13.52
C ALA A 208 -11.23 1.79 -15.06
N GLN A 209 -10.25 1.41 -15.88
CA GLN A 209 -10.35 1.47 -17.35
C GLN A 209 -10.54 0.10 -18.04
N LYS A 210 -11.07 -0.89 -17.33
CA LYS A 210 -11.55 -2.15 -17.93
C LYS A 210 -13.03 -2.41 -17.67
N LEU A 211 -13.83 -1.35 -17.74
CA LEU A 211 -15.26 -1.40 -18.01
C LEU A 211 -15.53 -0.58 -19.27
#